data_AF-A0A6A4PRG0-F1
#
_entry.id   AF-A0A6A4PRG0-F1
#
_cell.length_a   1.000
_cell.length_b   1.000
_cell.length_c   1.000
_cell.angle_alpha   90.00
_cell.angle_beta   90.00
_cell.angle_gamma   90.00
#
_symmetry.space_group_name_H-M   'P 1'
#
loop_
_entity.id
_entity.type
_entity.pdbx_description
1 polymer ?
#
loop_
_entity_poly.entity_id
_entity_poly.type
_entity_poly.pdbx_seq_one_letter_code
_entity_poly.pdbx_strand_id
1 'polypeptide(L)'
;MVAMEKKNKKQRKRWREKMNDDDDDDDEKVEDEEENEGKNINGGERQREHPFIVTEPGEVARGKKNGLDYLFHLYEQCREFLIRVQVIAKDRGEKCPTKVTNQVFRYAKKAGASYINKPKMRHYVHCYALHCLDEDVSNELRRVFKERGENVGAWRQACYKPLVAIVTRQGWDIDAIFNSHPRLSIWYVPTKLRQLSHSERNNAAIASTSVGINC
;
A
#
# COMPACT_ATOMS: atom_id res chain seq x y z
N MET A 1 10.31 -47.70 -24.26
CA MET A 1 9.91 -46.88 -23.08
C MET A 1 11.09 -46.04 -22.56
N VAL A 2 11.70 -45.16 -23.37
CA VAL A 2 12.88 -44.36 -22.92
C VAL A 2 12.68 -42.84 -23.12
N ALA A 3 11.62 -42.43 -23.83
CA ALA A 3 11.35 -41.01 -24.14
C ALA A 3 10.53 -40.27 -23.05
N MET A 4 9.76 -41.00 -22.22
CA MET A 4 8.90 -40.38 -21.18
C MET A 4 9.66 -40.00 -19.91
N GLU A 5 10.68 -40.76 -19.50
CA GLU A 5 11.46 -40.43 -18.29
C GLU A 5 12.34 -39.17 -18.44
N LYS A 6 12.82 -38.88 -19.66
CA LYS A 6 13.64 -37.69 -19.93
C LYS A 6 12.85 -36.38 -19.82
N LYS A 7 11.55 -36.38 -20.16
CA LYS A 7 10.68 -35.20 -20.03
C LYS A 7 10.41 -34.85 -18.56
N ASN A 8 10.21 -35.87 -17.72
CA ASN A 8 9.88 -35.68 -16.31
C ASN A 8 11.07 -35.15 -15.47
N LYS A 9 12.30 -35.59 -15.78
CA LYS A 9 13.53 -35.01 -15.19
C LYS A 9 13.79 -33.56 -15.60
N LYS A 10 13.47 -33.19 -16.85
CA LYS A 10 13.66 -31.82 -17.35
C LYS A 10 12.66 -30.83 -16.72
N GLN A 11 11.41 -31.26 -16.48
CA GLN A 11 10.44 -30.47 -15.72
C GLN A 11 10.90 -30.25 -14.28
N ARG A 12 11.31 -31.29 -13.55
CA ARG A 12 11.76 -31.16 -12.14
C ARG A 12 12.98 -30.25 -11.96
N LYS A 13 13.87 -30.17 -12.94
CA LYS A 13 15.03 -29.24 -12.89
C LYS A 13 14.59 -27.78 -13.07
N ARG A 14 13.68 -27.53 -14.02
CA ARG A 14 13.10 -26.20 -14.29
C ARG A 14 12.26 -25.67 -13.12
N TRP A 15 11.55 -26.54 -12.39
CA TRP A 15 10.85 -26.17 -11.15
C TRP A 15 11.79 -25.77 -10.02
N ARG A 16 13.00 -26.34 -9.96
CA ARG A 16 13.99 -26.06 -8.91
C ARG A 16 14.82 -24.81 -9.19
N GLU A 17 15.01 -24.46 -10.46
CA GLU A 17 15.62 -23.18 -10.88
C GLU A 17 14.65 -22.00 -10.68
N LYS A 18 13.33 -22.21 -10.87
CA LYS A 18 12.30 -21.18 -10.68
C LYS A 18 12.01 -20.80 -9.21
N MET A 19 12.56 -21.53 -8.23
CA MET A 19 12.37 -21.22 -6.79
C MET A 19 13.51 -20.39 -6.18
N ASN A 20 14.55 -20.06 -6.95
CA ASN A 20 15.75 -19.38 -6.44
C ASN A 20 15.96 -17.96 -7.00
N ASP A 21 14.95 -17.39 -7.67
CA ASP A 21 15.06 -16.10 -8.37
C ASP A 21 13.91 -15.16 -7.97
N ASP A 22 13.79 -14.92 -6.65
CA ASP A 22 12.94 -13.86 -6.09
C ASP A 22 13.86 -12.81 -5.44
N ASP A 23 14.55 -12.03 -6.26
CA ASP A 23 15.00 -10.68 -5.90
C ASP A 23 15.22 -9.87 -7.20
N ASP A 24 14.60 -8.69 -7.22
CA ASP A 24 14.68 -7.56 -8.16
C ASP A 24 13.83 -7.49 -9.45
N ASP A 25 13.30 -6.26 -9.58
CA ASP A 25 12.80 -5.50 -10.73
C ASP A 25 11.32 -5.58 -11.21
N ASP A 26 10.60 -4.53 -10.80
CA ASP A 26 10.02 -3.46 -11.65
C ASP A 26 9.47 -3.86 -13.05
N ASP A 27 8.14 -3.75 -13.22
CA ASP A 27 7.57 -2.98 -14.34
C ASP A 27 6.08 -2.67 -14.09
N GLU A 28 5.71 -1.42 -14.37
CA GLU A 28 4.33 -0.94 -14.39
C GLU A 28 3.57 -1.57 -15.57
N LYS A 29 2.79 -2.61 -15.29
CA LYS A 29 1.56 -2.90 -16.05
C LYS A 29 0.44 -3.34 -15.13
N VAL A 30 -0.63 -2.55 -15.11
CA VAL A 30 -1.92 -2.96 -14.54
C VAL A 30 -2.53 -3.96 -15.52
N GLU A 31 -2.14 -5.23 -15.42
CA GLU A 31 -2.79 -6.33 -16.10
C GLU A 31 -3.53 -7.16 -15.04
N ASP A 32 -4.86 -7.10 -15.12
CA ASP A 32 -5.81 -7.94 -14.37
C ASP A 32 -5.60 -9.41 -14.78
N GLU A 33 -4.68 -10.11 -14.11
CA GLU A 33 -4.62 -11.57 -14.18
C GLU A 33 -4.76 -12.15 -12.77
N GLU A 34 -6.01 -12.40 -12.36
CA GLU A 34 -6.33 -13.25 -11.22
C GLU A 34 -5.91 -14.69 -11.54
N GLU A 35 -4.74 -15.12 -11.06
CA GLU A 35 -4.39 -16.54 -10.96
C GLU A 35 -5.33 -17.22 -9.95
N ASN A 36 -6.43 -17.75 -10.49
CA ASN A 36 -7.46 -18.46 -9.75
C ASN A 36 -7.10 -19.95 -9.63
N GLU A 37 -6.19 -20.28 -8.72
CA GLU A 37 -6.04 -21.66 -8.22
C GLU A 37 -6.66 -21.79 -6.83
N GLY A 38 -7.97 -22.03 -6.83
CA GLY A 38 -8.72 -22.32 -5.62
C GLY A 38 -10.18 -22.58 -5.93
N LYS A 39 -10.46 -23.79 -6.42
CA LYS A 39 -11.79 -24.36 -6.68
C LYS A 39 -12.70 -24.14 -5.46
N ASN A 40 -13.43 -23.02 -5.45
CA ASN A 40 -14.46 -22.74 -4.47
C ASN A 40 -15.77 -22.45 -5.20
N ILE A 41 -16.70 -23.39 -5.04
CA ILE A 41 -18.05 -23.40 -5.58
C ILE A 41 -18.83 -22.34 -4.81
N ASN A 42 -18.68 -21.07 -5.17
CA ASN A 42 -19.70 -20.06 -4.99
C ASN A 42 -19.34 -18.85 -5.86
N GLY A 43 -19.93 -18.79 -7.06
CA GLY A 43 -19.87 -17.64 -7.96
C GLY A 43 -20.70 -16.47 -7.41
N GLY A 44 -20.36 -15.98 -6.21
CA GLY A 44 -20.90 -14.73 -5.71
C GLY A 44 -20.19 -13.59 -6.40
N GLU A 45 -20.90 -12.90 -7.31
CA GLU A 45 -20.45 -11.64 -7.90
C GLU A 45 -19.89 -10.75 -6.78
N ARG A 46 -18.60 -10.41 -6.86
CA ARG A 46 -18.03 -9.40 -5.97
C ARG A 46 -18.76 -8.10 -6.28
N GLN A 47 -19.65 -7.65 -5.39
CA GLN A 47 -20.28 -6.33 -5.54
C GLN A 47 -19.17 -5.29 -5.59
N ARG A 48 -18.98 -4.68 -6.77
CA ARG A 48 -17.95 -3.67 -6.97
C ARG A 48 -18.25 -2.49 -6.07
N GLU A 49 -17.29 -2.12 -5.24
CA GLU A 49 -17.43 -0.98 -4.36
C GLU A 49 -17.64 0.31 -5.14
N HIS A 50 -18.36 1.24 -4.51
CA HIS A 50 -18.48 2.59 -5.04
C HIS A 50 -17.11 3.28 -5.09
N PRO A 51 -16.82 4.03 -6.17
CA PRO A 51 -15.56 4.73 -6.30
C PRO A 51 -15.47 5.84 -5.24
N PHE A 52 -14.24 6.14 -4.82
CA PHE A 52 -13.98 7.25 -3.92
C PHE A 52 -14.14 8.60 -4.63
N ILE A 53 -14.52 9.61 -3.87
CA ILE A 53 -14.47 11.03 -4.25
C ILE A 53 -13.71 11.80 -3.18
N VAL A 54 -13.15 12.96 -3.54
CA VAL A 54 -12.53 13.85 -2.56
C VAL A 54 -13.63 14.43 -1.69
N THR A 55 -13.51 14.24 -0.37
CA THR A 55 -14.44 14.79 0.63
C THR A 55 -13.67 15.54 1.69
N GLU A 56 -14.30 16.57 2.25
CA GLU A 56 -13.81 17.26 3.44
C GLU A 56 -13.83 16.36 4.68
N PRO A 57 -13.06 16.69 5.73
CA PRO A 57 -13.12 15.97 7.00
C PRO A 57 -14.54 15.99 7.58
N GLY A 58 -15.08 14.81 7.87
CA GLY A 58 -16.44 14.62 8.39
C GLY A 58 -17.55 14.67 7.35
N GLU A 59 -17.23 14.96 6.07
CA GLU A 59 -18.23 14.98 5.01
C GLU A 59 -18.58 13.56 4.52
N VAL A 60 -19.88 13.26 4.55
CA VAL A 60 -20.42 12.03 3.96
C VAL A 60 -20.58 12.21 2.45
N ALA A 61 -19.95 11.33 1.67
CA ALA A 61 -20.10 11.31 0.22
C ALA A 61 -21.57 11.09 -0.17
N ARG A 62 -22.06 11.86 -1.15
CA ARG A 62 -23.44 11.76 -1.65
C ARG A 62 -23.53 10.76 -2.81
N GLY A 63 -24.67 10.06 -2.87
CA GLY A 63 -24.97 9.11 -3.94
C GLY A 63 -24.16 7.81 -3.85
N LYS A 64 -23.94 7.15 -5.00
CA LYS A 64 -23.18 5.89 -5.11
C LYS A 64 -21.66 6.13 -5.10
N LYS A 65 -21.16 6.80 -4.06
CA LYS A 65 -19.77 7.22 -3.90
C LYS A 65 -19.31 7.01 -2.45
N ASN A 66 -18.00 6.80 -2.26
CA ASN A 66 -17.38 6.68 -0.95
C ASN A 66 -16.52 7.92 -0.65
N GLY A 67 -16.52 8.37 0.61
CA GLY A 67 -15.69 9.50 1.06
C GLY A 67 -14.29 9.08 1.51
N LEU A 68 -13.40 10.04 1.71
CA LEU A 68 -12.02 9.79 2.12
C LEU A 68 -11.89 9.38 3.59
N ASP A 69 -12.80 9.81 4.46
CA ASP A 69 -12.81 9.32 5.85
C ASP A 69 -13.14 7.83 5.92
N TYR A 70 -14.04 7.35 5.04
CA TYR A 70 -14.29 5.91 4.91
C TYR A 70 -13.04 5.18 4.41
N LEU A 71 -12.30 5.75 3.44
CA LEU A 71 -11.02 5.20 3.01
C LEU A 71 -10.04 5.05 4.18
N PHE A 72 -9.86 6.09 5.02
CA PHE A 72 -8.98 6.02 6.18
C PHE A 72 -9.47 5.04 7.24
N HIS A 73 -10.78 4.93 7.42
CA HIS A 73 -11.38 3.93 8.30
C HIS A 73 -11.07 2.49 7.86
N LEU A 74 -10.94 2.21 6.56
CA LEU A 74 -10.51 0.88 6.08
C LEU A 74 -9.08 0.51 6.52
N TYR A 75 -8.20 1.49 6.75
CA TYR A 75 -6.85 1.24 7.31
C TYR A 75 -6.93 0.87 8.78
N GLU A 76 -7.81 1.51 9.56
CA GLU A 76 -8.06 1.13 10.94
C GLU A 76 -8.65 -0.28 11.05
N GLN A 77 -9.60 -0.63 10.16
CA GLN A 77 -10.11 -2.00 10.11
C GLN A 77 -9.00 -3.02 9.78
N CYS A 78 -8.10 -2.70 8.83
CA CYS A 78 -6.94 -3.55 8.55
C CYS A 78 -6.04 -3.76 9.77
N ARG A 79 -5.87 -2.73 10.60
CA ARG A 79 -5.11 -2.81 11.86
C ARG A 79 -5.78 -3.78 12.83
N GLU A 80 -7.09 -3.70 13.01
CA GLU A 80 -7.82 -4.64 13.87
C GLU A 80 -7.74 -6.08 13.37
N PHE A 81 -7.81 -6.29 12.04
CA PHE A 81 -7.60 -7.61 11.46
C PHE A 81 -6.17 -8.13 11.69
N LEU A 82 -5.15 -7.27 11.59
CA LEU A 82 -3.79 -7.67 11.91
C LEU A 82 -3.67 -8.10 13.37
N ILE A 83 -4.26 -7.36 14.32
CA ILE A 83 -4.26 -7.73 15.74
C ILE A 83 -4.91 -9.11 15.94
N ARG A 84 -6.06 -9.37 15.30
CA ARG A 84 -6.71 -10.70 15.37
C ARG A 84 -5.83 -11.81 14.81
N VAL A 85 -5.17 -11.58 13.67
CA VAL A 85 -4.24 -12.54 13.07
C VAL A 85 -3.03 -12.78 13.97
N GLN A 86 -2.50 -11.73 14.61
CA GLN A 86 -1.38 -11.84 15.55
C GLN A 86 -1.74 -12.68 16.78
N VAL A 87 -2.94 -12.48 17.35
CA VAL A 87 -3.45 -13.28 18.47
C VAL A 87 -3.55 -14.75 18.09
N ILE A 88 -4.14 -15.06 16.93
CA ILE A 88 -4.27 -16.44 16.44
C ILE A 88 -2.90 -17.09 16.19
N ALA A 89 -1.95 -16.35 15.60
CA ALA A 89 -0.61 -16.87 15.36
C ALA A 89 0.12 -17.20 16.68
N LYS A 90 0.00 -16.33 17.69
CA LYS A 90 0.58 -16.55 19.02
C LYS A 90 -0.02 -17.78 19.71
N ASP A 91 -1.35 -17.92 19.69
CA ASP A 91 -2.06 -19.06 20.28
C ASP A 91 -1.64 -20.40 19.65
N ARG A 92 -1.32 -20.38 18.35
CA ARG A 92 -0.86 -21.57 17.60
C ARG A 92 0.65 -21.81 17.65
N GLY A 93 1.43 -20.92 18.26
CA GLY A 93 2.90 -20.97 18.21
C GLY A 93 3.49 -20.72 16.81
N GLU A 94 2.75 -20.05 15.92
CA GLU A 94 3.20 -19.67 14.58
C GLU A 94 3.96 -18.34 14.60
N LYS A 95 4.76 -18.07 13.56
CA LYS A 95 5.44 -16.77 13.40
C LYS A 95 4.41 -15.63 13.32
N CYS A 96 4.45 -14.73 14.29
CA CYS A 96 3.52 -13.61 14.39
C CYS A 96 3.85 -12.50 13.36
N PRO A 97 2.92 -12.11 12.47
CA PRO A 97 3.18 -11.06 11.48
C PRO A 97 3.21 -9.67 12.14
N THR A 98 4.18 -8.84 11.78
CA THR A 98 4.30 -7.45 12.29
C THR A 98 3.76 -6.39 11.33
N LYS A 99 3.60 -6.76 10.04
CA LYS A 99 3.05 -5.89 8.99
C LYS A 99 1.74 -6.47 8.45
N VAL A 100 0.97 -5.67 7.73
CA VAL A 100 -0.22 -6.10 7.00
C VAL A 100 0.20 -6.97 5.81
N THR A 101 0.10 -8.29 5.97
CA THR A 101 0.47 -9.30 4.96
C THR A 101 -0.73 -9.82 4.17
N ASN A 102 -0.49 -10.68 3.18
CA ASN A 102 -1.54 -11.41 2.45
C ASN A 102 -2.46 -12.23 3.40
N GLN A 103 -1.95 -12.68 4.56
CA GLN A 103 -2.77 -13.39 5.55
C GLN A 103 -3.84 -12.49 6.17
N VAL A 104 -3.53 -11.21 6.41
CA VAL A 104 -4.48 -10.24 6.94
C VAL A 104 -5.61 -9.99 5.95
N PHE A 105 -5.31 -9.81 4.66
CA PHE A 105 -6.33 -9.64 3.62
C PHE A 105 -7.21 -10.89 3.46
N ARG A 106 -6.62 -12.10 3.54
CA ARG A 106 -7.39 -13.35 3.53
C ARG A 106 -8.31 -13.47 4.75
N TYR A 107 -7.82 -13.07 5.92
CA TYR A 107 -8.61 -13.06 7.15
C TYR A 107 -9.78 -12.08 7.06
N ALA A 108 -9.54 -10.84 6.61
CA ALA A 108 -10.58 -9.82 6.41
C ALA A 108 -11.70 -10.32 5.48
N LYS A 109 -11.34 -10.93 4.33
CA LYS A 109 -12.32 -11.55 3.42
C LYS A 109 -13.15 -12.64 4.11
N LYS A 110 -12.50 -13.51 4.90
CA LYS A 110 -13.19 -14.57 5.67
C LYS A 110 -14.10 -14.01 6.77
N ALA A 111 -13.73 -12.88 7.35
CA ALA A 111 -14.50 -12.18 8.38
C ALA A 111 -15.64 -11.31 7.81
N GLY A 112 -15.92 -11.38 6.51
CA GLY A 112 -17.01 -10.65 5.86
C GLY A 112 -16.63 -9.25 5.34
N ALA A 113 -15.40 -8.79 5.56
CA ALA A 113 -14.89 -7.51 5.04
C ALA A 113 -14.33 -7.69 3.61
N SER A 114 -15.18 -8.16 2.68
CA SER A 114 -14.80 -8.39 1.28
C SER A 114 -14.42 -7.12 0.53
N TYR A 115 -14.88 -5.96 1.03
CA TYR A 115 -14.51 -4.63 0.57
C TYR A 115 -13.09 -4.21 0.98
N ILE A 116 -12.29 -5.04 1.65
CA ILE A 116 -10.88 -4.76 1.90
C ILE A 116 -10.04 -5.65 0.99
N ASN A 117 -9.24 -5.02 0.12
CA ASN A 117 -8.39 -5.73 -0.81
C ASN A 117 -6.98 -5.11 -0.91
N LYS A 118 -5.98 -5.96 -1.18
CA LYS A 118 -4.57 -5.58 -1.19
C LYS A 118 -4.25 -4.47 -2.22
N PRO A 119 -4.68 -4.54 -3.49
CA PRO A 119 -4.38 -3.49 -4.47
C PRO A 119 -4.86 -2.12 -3.99
N LYS A 120 -6.10 -2.01 -3.53
CA LYS A 120 -6.69 -0.76 -3.05
C LYS A 120 -5.96 -0.21 -1.83
N MET A 121 -5.68 -1.04 -0.83
CA MET A 121 -4.98 -0.59 0.38
C MET A 121 -3.52 -0.19 0.08
N ARG A 122 -2.85 -0.82 -0.90
CA ARG A 122 -1.51 -0.37 -1.31
C ARG A 122 -1.55 0.95 -2.07
N HIS A 123 -2.59 1.17 -2.86
CA HIS A 123 -2.71 2.34 -3.72
C HIS A 123 -2.76 3.66 -2.95
N TYR A 124 -3.38 3.66 -1.76
CA TYR A 124 -3.64 4.88 -0.97
C TYR A 124 -2.82 4.99 0.32
N VAL A 125 -1.87 4.09 0.57
CA VAL A 125 -1.21 4.03 1.88
C VAL A 125 -0.38 5.29 2.17
N HIS A 126 0.15 5.98 1.15
CA HIS A 126 0.80 7.28 1.35
C HIS A 126 -0.21 8.37 1.71
N CYS A 127 -1.44 8.35 1.18
CA CYS A 127 -2.49 9.28 1.62
C CYS A 127 -2.83 9.08 3.10
N TYR A 128 -2.93 7.83 3.53
CA TYR A 128 -3.13 7.48 4.94
C TYR A 128 -1.93 7.87 5.81
N ALA A 129 -0.70 7.71 5.29
CA ALA A 129 0.51 8.17 5.96
C ALA A 129 0.51 9.69 6.18
N LEU A 130 0.12 10.48 5.17
CA LEU A 130 -0.01 11.92 5.33
C LEU A 130 -1.02 12.26 6.43
N HIS A 131 -2.20 11.63 6.41
CA HIS A 131 -3.22 11.81 7.44
C HIS A 131 -2.73 11.45 8.85
N CYS A 132 -1.86 10.44 9.00
CA CYS A 132 -1.32 10.07 10.29
C CYS A 132 -0.20 10.99 10.79
N LEU A 133 0.67 11.46 9.89
CA LEU A 133 1.85 12.25 10.25
C LEU A 133 1.54 13.74 10.39
N ASP A 134 0.58 14.24 9.61
CA ASP A 134 0.18 15.64 9.59
C ASP A 134 -1.30 15.73 9.15
N GLU A 135 -2.20 15.54 10.12
CA GLU A 135 -3.63 15.54 9.89
C GLU A 135 -4.13 16.90 9.37
N ASP A 136 -3.55 18.00 9.85
CA ASP A 136 -3.91 19.36 9.43
C ASP A 136 -3.58 19.59 7.94
N VAL A 137 -2.37 19.22 7.50
CA VAL A 137 -1.99 19.30 6.09
C VAL A 137 -2.84 18.37 5.23
N SER A 138 -3.16 17.17 5.71
CA SER A 138 -4.04 16.24 5.02
C SER A 138 -5.45 16.82 4.83
N ASN A 139 -6.01 17.41 5.89
CA ASN A 139 -7.33 18.01 5.92
C ASN A 139 -7.41 19.24 5.00
N GLU A 140 -6.38 20.07 5.02
CA GLU A 140 -6.29 21.23 4.13
C GLU A 140 -6.18 20.80 2.66
N LEU A 141 -5.36 19.80 2.36
CA LEU A 141 -5.23 19.27 1.00
C LEU A 141 -6.57 18.73 0.48
N ARG A 142 -7.35 18.06 1.34
CA ARG A 142 -8.71 17.59 1.00
C ARG A 142 -9.65 18.74 0.68
N ARG A 143 -9.66 19.80 1.49
CA ARG A 143 -10.48 21.00 1.26
C ARG A 143 -10.16 21.65 -0.09
N VAL A 144 -8.88 21.94 -0.33
CA VAL A 144 -8.41 22.61 -1.56
C VAL A 144 -8.76 21.80 -2.81
N PHE A 145 -8.56 20.48 -2.79
CA PHE A 145 -8.87 19.64 -3.95
C PHE A 145 -10.36 19.49 -4.18
N LYS A 146 -11.17 19.43 -3.12
CA LYS A 146 -12.63 19.41 -3.25
C LYS A 146 -13.16 20.73 -3.82
N GLU A 147 -12.69 21.88 -3.30
CA GLU A 147 -13.11 23.21 -3.76
C GLU A 147 -12.82 23.40 -5.26
N ARG A 148 -11.68 22.88 -5.72
CA ARG A 148 -11.31 22.88 -7.14
C ARG A 148 -12.05 21.84 -8.00
N GLY A 149 -12.85 20.96 -7.39
CA GLY A 149 -13.54 19.88 -8.09
C GLY A 149 -12.60 18.80 -8.64
N GLU A 150 -11.43 18.64 -8.04
CA GLU A 150 -10.40 17.69 -8.50
C GLU A 150 -10.81 16.24 -8.24
N ASN A 151 -10.34 15.34 -9.10
CA ASN A 151 -10.59 13.91 -8.93
C ASN A 151 -9.64 13.29 -7.88
N VAL A 152 -9.99 12.09 -7.40
CA VAL A 152 -9.20 11.36 -6.38
C VAL A 152 -7.79 11.03 -6.88
N GLY A 153 -7.60 10.83 -8.18
CA GLY A 153 -6.27 10.58 -8.75
C GLY A 153 -5.35 11.78 -8.57
N ALA A 154 -5.82 12.99 -8.87
CA ALA A 154 -5.08 14.23 -8.68
C ALA A 154 -4.77 14.48 -7.19
N TRP A 155 -5.76 14.35 -6.31
CA TRP A 155 -5.57 14.46 -4.85
C TRP A 155 -4.54 13.44 -4.33
N ARG A 156 -4.67 12.18 -4.75
CA ARG A 156 -3.75 11.11 -4.36
C ARG A 156 -2.31 11.42 -4.76
N GLN A 157 -2.07 11.91 -5.97
CA GLN A 157 -0.73 12.29 -6.42
C GLN A 157 -0.19 13.47 -5.61
N ALA A 158 -1.04 14.45 -5.30
CA ALA A 158 -0.65 15.61 -4.50
C ALA A 158 -0.20 15.25 -3.07
N CYS A 159 -0.69 14.14 -2.49
CA CYS A 159 -0.27 13.69 -1.16
C CYS A 159 1.23 13.36 -1.04
N TYR A 160 1.94 13.08 -2.14
CA TYR A 160 3.37 12.79 -2.09
C TYR A 160 4.21 14.01 -1.70
N LYS A 161 3.87 15.20 -2.20
CA LYS A 161 4.64 16.42 -1.98
C LYS A 161 4.79 16.79 -0.48
N PRO A 162 3.71 16.91 0.32
CA PRO A 162 3.85 17.22 1.74
C PRO A 162 4.54 16.09 2.53
N LEU A 163 4.35 14.83 2.13
CA LEU A 163 5.08 13.71 2.74
C LEU A 163 6.58 13.81 2.54
N VAL A 164 7.04 14.10 1.32
CA VAL A 164 8.48 14.26 1.06
C VAL A 164 9.03 15.44 1.86
N ALA A 165 8.28 16.55 1.99
CA ALA A 165 8.68 17.66 2.85
C ALA A 165 8.81 17.26 4.34
N ILE A 166 7.97 16.35 4.85
CA ILE A 166 8.12 15.78 6.20
C ILE A 166 9.40 14.94 6.28
N VAL A 167 9.65 14.08 5.29
CA VAL A 167 10.84 13.22 5.22
C VAL A 167 12.13 14.03 5.21
N THR A 168 12.17 15.10 4.41
CA THR A 168 13.30 16.05 4.36
C THR A 168 13.62 16.64 5.73
N ARG A 169 12.59 17.05 6.49
CA ARG A 169 12.75 17.64 7.82
C ARG A 169 13.23 16.65 8.88
N GLN A 170 13.06 15.34 8.64
CA GLN A 170 13.38 14.27 9.60
C GLN A 170 14.57 13.42 9.14
N GLY A 171 15.48 13.97 8.35
CA GLY A 171 16.75 13.31 8.03
C GLY A 171 16.67 12.27 6.91
N TRP A 172 15.64 12.32 6.08
CA TRP A 172 15.49 11.49 4.86
C TRP A 172 15.24 9.99 5.06
N ASP A 173 14.98 9.55 6.30
CA ASP A 173 14.72 8.14 6.61
C ASP A 173 13.22 7.85 6.72
N ILE A 174 12.59 7.56 5.57
CA ILE A 174 11.15 7.25 5.53
C ILE A 174 10.79 5.95 6.26
N ASP A 175 11.72 4.98 6.35
CA ASP A 175 11.48 3.75 7.10
C ASP A 175 11.39 4.02 8.59
N ALA A 176 12.31 4.82 9.14
CA ALA A 176 12.27 5.21 10.53
C ALA A 176 10.98 5.99 10.87
N ILE A 177 10.53 6.88 9.98
CA ILE A 177 9.28 7.62 10.14
C ILE A 177 8.08 6.66 10.19
N PHE A 178 7.98 5.72 9.26
CA PHE A 178 6.89 4.74 9.28
C PHE A 178 6.95 3.84 10.52
N ASN A 179 8.15 3.35 10.88
CA ASN A 179 8.32 2.41 11.98
C ASN A 179 8.11 3.04 13.37
N SER A 180 8.36 4.34 13.52
CA SER A 180 8.12 5.08 14.77
C SER A 180 6.65 5.41 15.02
N HIS A 181 5.83 5.49 13.97
CA HIS A 181 4.41 5.84 14.11
C HIS A 181 3.51 4.62 14.37
N PRO A 182 2.74 4.54 15.48
CA PRO A 182 1.98 3.34 15.87
C PRO A 182 0.96 2.83 14.84
N ARG A 183 0.41 3.73 14.01
CA ARG A 183 -0.54 3.37 12.93
C ARG A 183 0.14 3.00 11.61
N LEU A 184 1.38 3.49 11.37
CA LEU A 184 2.09 3.29 10.10
C LEU A 184 3.12 2.17 10.16
N SER A 185 3.58 1.81 11.37
CA SER A 185 4.59 0.78 11.59
C SER A 185 4.14 -0.61 11.15
N ILE A 186 2.84 -0.81 10.90
CA ILE A 186 2.29 -2.05 10.34
C ILE A 186 2.21 -2.05 8.80
N TRP A 187 2.46 -0.92 8.16
CA TRP A 187 2.42 -0.78 6.71
C TRP A 187 3.83 -0.82 6.12
N TYR A 188 3.92 -1.29 4.87
CA TYR A 188 5.12 -1.15 4.06
C TYR A 188 5.13 0.24 3.44
N VAL A 189 6.30 0.88 3.42
CA VAL A 189 6.46 2.17 2.72
C VAL A 189 6.31 1.93 1.20
N PRO A 190 5.48 2.73 0.50
CA PRO A 190 5.36 2.65 -0.96
C PRO A 190 6.68 2.88 -1.68
N THR A 191 6.97 2.05 -2.68
CA THR A 191 8.15 2.20 -3.55
C THR A 191 8.27 3.60 -4.12
N LYS A 192 7.16 4.16 -4.64
CA LYS A 192 7.16 5.52 -5.19
C LYS A 192 7.54 6.60 -4.16
N LEU A 193 7.11 6.45 -2.91
CA LEU A 193 7.45 7.39 -1.84
C LEU A 193 8.94 7.31 -1.50
N ARG A 194 9.52 6.11 -1.46
CA ARG A 194 10.96 5.91 -1.28
C ARG A 194 11.75 6.58 -2.41
N GLN A 195 11.40 6.28 -3.66
CA GLN A 195 12.04 6.83 -4.85
C GLN A 195 12.05 8.37 -4.81
N LEU A 196 10.88 8.99 -4.58
CA LEU A 196 10.77 10.45 -4.48
C LEU A 196 11.62 11.03 -3.35
N SER A 197 11.66 10.37 -2.19
CA SER A 197 12.47 10.80 -1.05
C SER A 197 13.97 10.74 -1.36
N HIS A 198 14.43 9.69 -2.06
CA HIS A 198 15.82 9.57 -2.50
C HIS A 198 16.19 10.60 -3.57
N SER A 199 15.31 10.81 -4.57
CA SER A 199 15.51 11.83 -5.60
C SER A 199 15.66 13.22 -5.00
N GLU A 200 14.76 13.61 -4.08
CA GLU A 200 14.84 14.93 -3.42
C GLU A 200 16.08 15.06 -2.53
N ARG A 201 16.51 14.00 -1.84
CA ARG A 201 17.75 14.00 -1.06
C ARG A 201 18.97 14.26 -1.96
N ASN A 202 19.03 13.60 -3.11
CA ASN A 202 20.12 13.76 -4.07
C ASN A 202 20.12 15.17 -4.66
N ASN A 203 18.94 15.69 -5.03
CA ASN A 203 18.80 17.06 -5.52
C ASN A 203 19.27 18.09 -4.48
N ALA A 204 18.90 17.90 -3.21
CA ALA A 204 19.34 18.77 -2.12
C ALA A 204 20.87 18.72 -1.89
N ALA A 205 21.47 17.53 -1.98
CA ALA A 205 22.93 17.39 -1.89
C ALA A 205 23.65 18.10 -3.04
N ILE A 206 23.16 17.95 -4.27
CA ILE A 206 23.72 18.61 -5.47
C ILE A 206 23.63 20.13 -5.33
N ALA A 207 22.45 20.66 -4.97
CA ALA A 207 22.25 22.10 -4.77
C ALA A 207 23.17 22.67 -3.67
N SER A 208 23.45 21.89 -2.62
CA SER A 208 24.37 22.30 -1.55
C SER A 208 25.82 22.38 -2.05
N THR A 209 26.24 21.45 -2.92
CA THR A 209 27.60 21.45 -3.48
C THR A 209 27.83 22.56 -4.52
N SER A 210 26.82 22.93 -5.32
CA SER A 210 26.95 23.99 -6.32
C SER A 210 27.02 25.39 -5.70
N VAL A 211 26.37 25.62 -4.57
CA VAL A 211 26.47 26.88 -3.81
C VAL A 211 27.85 27.02 -3.17
N GLY A 212 28.47 25.91 -2.73
CA GLY A 212 29.80 25.92 -2.12
C GLY A 212 30.98 26.15 -3.07
N ILE A 213 30.78 26.07 -4.40
CA ILE A 213 31.84 26.29 -5.41
C ILE A 213 31.88 27.75 -5.88
N ASN A 214 30.83 28.54 -5.63
CA ASN A 214 30.72 29.95 -6.06
C ASN A 214 31.06 30.95 -4.92
N CYS A 215 31.82 30.54 -3.91
CA CYS A 215 32.28 31.40 -2.80
C CYS A 215 33.81 31.49 -2.80
#